data_AF-A0A3P7YPY9-F1
#
_entry.id   AF-A0A3P7YPY9-F1
#
_cell.length_a   1.000
_cell.length_b   1.000
_cell.length_c   1.000
_cell.angle_alpha   90.00
_cell.angle_beta   90.00
_cell.angle_gamma   90.00
#
_symmetry.space_group_name_H-M   'P 1'
#
loop_
_entity.id
_entity.type
_entity.pdbx_description
1 polymer ?
#
loop_
_entity_poly.entity_id
_entity_poly.type
_entity_poly.pdbx_seq_one_letter_code
_entity_poly.pdbx_strand_id
1 'polypeptide(L)'
;MKEETTMEDNWKGIKEALTSTCQEVLGLKKHHHKEWISIETLDKIKERKNKKAAINNNRTRAEKVQAQAEYTEANKQVKRSIRADKKKYVQELATTAEKAAREGNMKQLHDTTKKLSGKYSKPERPVKDKEGKPITEIHQQRNRWVEYFEELLNRLAPMNPLEIEAAHTDLPIDVNPPTTDEIRMAVRQIKSGKAAGFNNITAEALKSDIEATTSILHLPFKKIWEEEQVPMDWKERHLVKIPKKGDASKCENYRGITLLSIPGKANRIFWKFSEPKVYVSVLRHIINQINKLSCVHFAQLARALSKLKCSQASKFNQELRTDIHLLGSSIAIRFLSGKEILCSLDLIVAVRLLHDIHWALSYNPGVILFDSIYYNLTLNHVQ
;
A
#
# COMPACT_ATOMS: atom_id res chain seq x y z
N MET A 1 17.00 32.12 -18.69
CA MET A 1 15.71 31.47 -18.41
C MET A 1 15.96 29.98 -18.30
N LYS A 2 15.99 29.41 -17.09
CA LYS A 2 15.85 27.96 -16.93
C LYS A 2 14.38 27.67 -17.19
N GLU A 3 14.06 26.81 -18.17
CA GLU A 3 12.71 26.29 -18.31
C GLU A 3 12.30 25.68 -16.97
N GLU A 4 11.27 26.23 -16.33
CA GLU A 4 10.65 25.59 -15.18
C GLU A 4 9.94 24.33 -15.66
N THR A 5 10.64 23.20 -15.57
CA THR A 5 10.05 21.90 -15.86
C THR A 5 8.98 21.58 -14.82
N THR A 6 7.79 21.19 -15.28
CA THR A 6 6.65 20.89 -14.41
C THR A 6 6.93 19.67 -13.52
N MET A 7 6.19 19.51 -12.41
CA MET A 7 6.36 18.33 -11.55
C MET A 7 6.16 17.01 -12.32
N GLU A 8 5.22 17.00 -13.28
CA GLU A 8 4.95 15.83 -14.11
C GLU A 8 6.10 15.54 -15.09
N ASP A 9 6.67 16.55 -15.73
CA ASP A 9 7.79 16.35 -16.66
C ASP A 9 9.04 15.82 -15.94
N ASN A 10 9.32 16.38 -14.75
CA ASN A 10 10.41 15.90 -13.89
C ASN A 10 10.18 14.45 -13.45
N TRP A 11 8.97 14.13 -12.98
CA TRP A 11 8.61 12.78 -12.57
C TRP A 11 8.67 11.79 -13.74
N LYS A 12 8.20 12.21 -14.92
CA LYS A 12 8.25 11.41 -16.15
C LYS A 12 9.69 11.06 -16.53
N GLY A 13 10.60 12.03 -16.53
CA GLY A 13 12.02 11.78 -16.79
C GLY A 13 12.65 10.79 -15.78
N ILE A 14 12.35 10.95 -14.49
CA ILE A 14 12.81 10.05 -13.43
C ILE A 14 12.29 8.62 -13.65
N LYS A 15 11.00 8.48 -13.95
CA LYS A 15 10.34 7.20 -14.20
C LYS A 15 10.92 6.50 -15.42
N GLU A 16 11.11 7.22 -16.52
CA GLU A 16 11.71 6.70 -17.74
C GLU A 16 13.14 6.23 -17.49
N ALA A 17 13.97 7.03 -16.80
CA ALA A 17 15.32 6.64 -16.43
C ALA A 17 15.35 5.36 -15.57
N LEU A 18 14.54 5.30 -14.49
CA LEU A 18 14.49 4.12 -13.62
C LEU A 18 14.03 2.86 -14.36
N THR A 19 12.97 2.97 -15.15
CA THR A 19 12.41 1.82 -15.87
C THR A 19 13.32 1.35 -17.00
N SER A 20 13.94 2.28 -17.74
CA SER A 20 14.91 1.96 -18.79
C SER A 20 16.15 1.26 -18.22
N THR A 21 16.75 1.80 -17.16
CA THR A 21 17.91 1.17 -16.50
C THR A 21 17.57 -0.21 -15.95
N CYS A 22 16.40 -0.37 -15.32
CA CYS A 22 15.95 -1.68 -14.86
C CYS A 22 15.80 -2.66 -16.04
N GLN A 23 15.25 -2.21 -17.16
CA GLN A 23 15.06 -3.06 -18.34
C GLN A 23 16.39 -3.41 -19.02
N GLU A 24 17.36 -2.50 -19.05
CA GLU A 24 18.68 -2.74 -19.62
C GLU A 24 19.49 -3.72 -18.75
N VAL A 25 19.54 -3.50 -17.44
CA VAL A 25 20.37 -4.28 -16.52
C VAL A 25 19.74 -5.63 -16.17
N LEU A 26 18.44 -5.66 -15.86
CA LEU A 26 17.76 -6.90 -15.42
C LEU A 26 17.09 -7.64 -16.57
N GLY A 27 16.78 -6.96 -17.67
CA GLY A 27 15.99 -7.51 -18.76
C GLY A 27 14.51 -7.69 -18.40
N LEU A 28 13.71 -8.00 -19.41
CA LEU A 28 12.34 -8.47 -19.18
C LEU A 28 12.37 -9.94 -18.75
N LYS A 29 11.46 -10.30 -17.84
CA LYS A 29 11.25 -11.71 -17.49
C LYS A 29 10.97 -12.49 -18.78
N LYS A 30 11.91 -13.35 -19.17
CA LYS A 30 11.75 -14.21 -20.34
C LYS A 30 10.56 -15.11 -20.09
N HIS A 31 9.57 -15.04 -20.99
CA HIS A 31 8.52 -16.05 -21.01
C HIS A 31 9.19 -17.37 -21.35
N HIS A 32 9.37 -18.24 -20.36
CA HIS A 32 9.70 -19.62 -20.64
C HIS A 32 8.61 -20.15 -21.57
N HIS A 33 9.03 -20.60 -22.75
CA HIS A 33 8.15 -21.37 -23.60
C HIS A 33 7.59 -22.51 -22.75
N LYS A 34 6.33 -22.88 -23.01
CA LYS A 34 5.75 -24.02 -22.31
C LYS A 34 6.72 -25.18 -22.48
N GLU A 35 7.16 -25.79 -21.37
CA GLU A 35 8.24 -26.80 -21.32
C GLU A 35 8.09 -27.92 -22.36
N TRP A 36 6.87 -28.14 -22.84
CA TRP A 36 6.50 -29.19 -23.77
C TRP A 36 6.63 -28.85 -25.25
N ILE A 37 6.81 -27.59 -25.65
CA ILE A 37 6.91 -27.24 -27.07
C ILE A 37 8.36 -27.50 -27.54
N SER A 38 8.52 -28.38 -28.52
CA SER A 38 9.83 -28.71 -29.09
C SER A 38 10.38 -27.58 -29.98
N ILE A 39 11.71 -27.56 -30.14
CA ILE A 39 12.40 -26.63 -31.05
C ILE A 39 11.88 -26.81 -32.49
N GLU A 40 11.69 -28.07 -32.92
CA GLU A 40 11.14 -28.40 -34.24
C GLU A 40 9.74 -27.78 -34.46
N THR A 41 8.87 -27.82 -33.43
CA THR A 41 7.56 -27.15 -33.51
C THR A 41 7.69 -25.63 -33.57
N LEU A 42 8.66 -25.03 -32.89
CA LEU A 42 8.93 -23.59 -32.97
C LEU A 42 9.38 -23.18 -34.38
N ASP A 43 10.22 -23.98 -35.03
CA ASP A 43 10.66 -23.74 -36.41
C ASP A 43 9.48 -23.80 -37.38
N LYS A 44 8.61 -24.80 -37.25
CA LYS A 44 7.35 -24.89 -38.03
C LYS A 44 6.43 -23.68 -37.78
N ILE A 45 6.38 -23.15 -36.55
CA ILE A 45 5.61 -21.94 -36.24
C ILE A 45 6.21 -20.72 -36.95
N LYS A 46 7.54 -20.61 -36.98
CA LYS A 46 8.26 -19.54 -37.68
C LYS A 46 8.02 -19.62 -39.19
N GLU A 47 8.13 -20.80 -39.78
CA GLU A 47 7.85 -21.04 -41.20
C GLU A 47 6.41 -20.67 -41.58
N ARG A 48 5.43 -21.08 -40.76
CA ARG A 48 4.03 -20.69 -40.94
C ARG A 48 3.83 -19.17 -40.87
N LYS A 49 4.57 -18.46 -39.99
CA LYS A 49 4.52 -16.99 -39.93
C LYS A 49 5.07 -16.36 -41.22
N ASN A 50 6.18 -16.88 -41.76
CA ASN A 50 6.75 -16.41 -43.02
C ASN A 50 5.76 -16.61 -44.19
N LYS A 51 5.13 -17.80 -44.27
CA LYS A 51 4.07 -18.09 -45.25
C LYS A 51 2.84 -17.17 -45.09
N LYS A 52 2.52 -16.74 -43.86
CA LYS A 52 1.46 -15.76 -43.62
C LYS A 52 1.83 -14.36 -44.10
N ALA A 53 3.09 -13.96 -43.97
CA ALA A 53 3.59 -12.69 -44.50
C ALA A 53 3.56 -12.68 -46.04
N ALA A 54 3.90 -13.81 -46.69
CA ALA A 54 3.84 -13.94 -48.14
C ALA A 54 2.43 -13.69 -48.71
N ILE A 55 1.37 -14.14 -48.02
CA ILE A 55 -0.03 -13.86 -48.43
C ILE A 55 -0.32 -12.36 -48.52
N ASN A 56 0.22 -11.57 -47.58
CA ASN A 56 -0.03 -10.13 -47.53
C ASN A 56 0.76 -9.36 -48.59
N ASN A 57 1.92 -9.90 -49.01
CA ASN A 57 2.85 -9.22 -49.92
C ASN A 57 2.58 -9.53 -51.41
N ASN A 58 1.92 -10.65 -51.73
CA ASN A 58 1.64 -11.03 -53.12
C ASN A 58 0.59 -10.09 -53.75
N ARG A 59 0.86 -9.59 -54.97
CA ARG A 59 -0.03 -8.66 -55.68
C ARG A 59 -1.13 -9.38 -56.46
N THR A 60 -0.83 -10.54 -57.03
CA THR A 60 -1.71 -11.20 -58.00
C THR A 60 -2.67 -12.18 -57.33
N ARG A 61 -3.90 -12.31 -57.86
CA ARG A 61 -4.94 -13.20 -57.30
C ARG A 61 -4.52 -14.68 -57.28
N ALA A 62 -3.83 -15.16 -58.31
CA ALA A 62 -3.36 -16.55 -58.40
C ALA A 62 -2.29 -16.85 -57.34
N GLU A 63 -1.30 -15.96 -57.17
CA GLU A 63 -0.23 -16.09 -56.17
C GLU A 63 -0.77 -16.04 -54.73
N LYS A 64 -1.85 -15.27 -54.49
CA LYS A 64 -2.54 -15.28 -53.20
C LYS A 64 -3.21 -16.62 -52.91
N VAL A 65 -3.84 -17.24 -53.91
CA VAL A 65 -4.46 -18.57 -53.75
C VAL A 65 -3.40 -19.63 -53.43
N GLN A 66 -2.27 -19.60 -54.14
CA GLN A 66 -1.15 -20.52 -53.89
C GLN A 66 -0.54 -20.32 -52.49
N ALA A 67 -0.20 -19.09 -52.12
CA ALA A 67 0.33 -18.79 -50.78
C ALA A 67 -0.66 -19.13 -49.66
N GLN A 68 -1.97 -18.99 -49.92
CA GLN A 68 -3.02 -19.40 -48.99
C GLN A 68 -3.08 -20.92 -48.83
N ALA A 69 -2.89 -21.70 -49.89
CA ALA A 69 -2.80 -23.16 -49.83
C ALA A 69 -1.58 -23.61 -49.02
N GLU A 70 -0.40 -23.02 -49.28
CA GLU A 70 0.84 -23.32 -48.56
C GLU A 70 0.77 -22.95 -47.07
N TYR A 71 0.18 -21.80 -46.74
CA TYR A 71 -0.10 -21.41 -45.36
C TYR A 71 -1.05 -22.41 -44.69
N THR A 72 -2.08 -22.86 -45.40
CA THR A 72 -3.06 -23.80 -44.87
C THR A 72 -2.38 -25.13 -44.51
N GLU A 73 -1.49 -25.62 -45.36
CA GLU A 73 -0.76 -26.86 -45.11
C GLU A 73 0.26 -26.69 -43.96
N ALA A 74 1.05 -25.61 -43.95
CA ALA A 74 1.95 -25.29 -42.83
C ALA A 74 1.18 -25.15 -41.50
N ASN A 75 -0.02 -24.58 -41.52
CA ASN A 75 -0.88 -24.47 -40.34
C ASN A 75 -1.39 -25.84 -39.87
N LYS A 76 -1.69 -26.77 -40.78
CA LYS A 76 -2.01 -28.17 -40.41
C LYS A 76 -0.81 -28.85 -39.76
N GLN A 77 0.37 -28.71 -40.34
CA GLN A 77 1.61 -29.29 -39.79
C GLN A 77 1.92 -28.74 -38.40
N VAL A 78 1.83 -27.42 -38.18
CA VAL A 78 1.96 -26.80 -36.86
C VAL A 78 0.94 -27.37 -35.88
N LYS A 79 -0.34 -27.48 -36.27
CA LYS A 79 -1.38 -28.06 -35.40
C LYS A 79 -1.12 -29.54 -35.07
N ARG A 80 -0.53 -30.32 -35.98
CA ARG A 80 -0.15 -31.72 -35.74
C ARG A 80 1.04 -31.80 -34.80
N SER A 81 2.09 -31.02 -35.04
CA SER A 81 3.31 -30.95 -34.21
C SER A 81 2.98 -30.54 -32.77
N ILE A 82 2.18 -29.49 -32.59
CA ILE A 82 1.71 -29.04 -31.26
C ILE A 82 0.93 -30.15 -30.53
N ARG A 83 0.09 -30.90 -31.23
CA ARG A 83 -0.67 -32.03 -30.63
C ARG A 83 0.26 -33.18 -30.24
N ALA A 84 1.25 -33.50 -31.08
CA ALA A 84 2.23 -34.54 -30.82
C ALA A 84 3.10 -34.19 -29.61
N ASP A 85 3.66 -32.98 -29.58
CA ASP A 85 4.45 -32.45 -28.47
C ASP A 85 3.67 -32.49 -27.15
N LYS A 86 2.42 -32.00 -27.16
CA LYS A 86 1.56 -32.02 -25.98
C LYS A 86 1.30 -33.46 -25.51
N LYS A 87 1.01 -34.38 -26.44
CA LYS A 87 0.77 -35.79 -26.11
C LYS A 87 2.02 -36.42 -25.49
N LYS A 88 3.19 -36.19 -26.09
CA LYS A 88 4.48 -36.69 -25.60
C LYS A 88 4.76 -36.20 -24.17
N TYR A 89 4.62 -34.90 -23.93
CA TYR A 89 4.82 -34.33 -22.59
C TYR A 89 3.85 -34.87 -21.54
N VAL A 90 2.56 -35.00 -21.87
CA VAL A 90 1.58 -35.59 -20.95
C VAL A 90 1.94 -37.04 -20.63
N GLN A 91 2.40 -37.81 -21.62
CA GLN A 91 2.85 -39.19 -21.42
C GLN A 91 4.10 -39.28 -20.54
N GLU A 92 5.08 -38.41 -20.74
CA GLU A 92 6.30 -38.32 -19.92
C GLU A 92 5.97 -37.96 -18.46
N LEU A 93 5.02 -37.03 -18.24
CA LEU A 93 4.53 -36.72 -16.90
C LEU A 93 3.79 -37.91 -16.27
N ALA A 94 2.94 -38.60 -17.01
CA ALA A 94 2.22 -39.77 -16.51
C ALA A 94 3.18 -40.90 -16.10
N THR A 95 4.16 -41.22 -16.95
CA THR A 95 5.20 -42.23 -16.65
C THR A 95 6.07 -41.83 -15.45
N THR A 96 6.38 -40.55 -15.31
CA THR A 96 7.09 -40.02 -14.12
C THR A 96 6.27 -40.17 -12.85
N ALA A 97 4.96 -39.88 -12.91
CA ALA A 97 4.05 -40.05 -11.79
C ALA A 97 3.92 -41.54 -11.39
N GLU A 98 3.79 -42.44 -12.37
CA GLU A 98 3.75 -43.89 -12.14
C GLU A 98 5.05 -44.39 -11.47
N LYS A 99 6.22 -43.94 -11.95
CA LYS A 99 7.50 -44.29 -11.34
C LYS A 99 7.60 -43.78 -9.90
N ALA A 100 7.25 -42.53 -9.65
CA ALA A 100 7.27 -41.94 -8.31
C ALA A 100 6.32 -42.66 -7.34
N ALA A 101 5.16 -43.13 -7.82
CA ALA A 101 4.24 -43.94 -7.03
C ALA A 101 4.85 -45.30 -6.65
N ARG A 102 5.51 -45.99 -7.60
CA ARG A 102 6.19 -47.27 -7.35
C ARG A 102 7.34 -47.13 -6.36
N GLU A 103 8.08 -46.03 -6.43
CA GLU A 103 9.24 -45.75 -5.55
C GLU A 103 8.83 -45.17 -4.17
N GLY A 104 7.54 -44.91 -3.94
CA GLY A 104 7.06 -44.29 -2.70
C GLY A 104 7.42 -42.80 -2.56
N ASN A 105 7.88 -42.14 -3.63
CA ASN A 105 8.23 -40.71 -3.62
C ASN A 105 6.97 -39.84 -3.73
N MET A 106 6.26 -39.71 -2.61
CA MET A 106 4.98 -38.99 -2.53
C MET A 106 5.06 -37.52 -2.92
N LYS A 107 6.20 -36.86 -2.66
CA LYS A 107 6.40 -35.45 -3.04
C LYS A 107 6.40 -35.29 -4.56
N GLN A 108 7.19 -36.11 -5.26
CA GLN A 108 7.28 -36.06 -6.72
C GLN A 108 5.96 -36.48 -7.38
N LEU A 109 5.26 -37.47 -6.81
CA LEU A 109 3.93 -37.86 -7.27
C LEU A 109 2.94 -36.68 -7.17
N HIS A 110 2.85 -36.04 -6.00
CA HIS A 110 1.96 -34.89 -5.79
C HIS A 110 2.27 -33.73 -6.76
N ASP A 111 3.55 -33.36 -6.90
CA ASP A 111 3.95 -32.25 -7.76
C ASP A 111 3.67 -32.55 -9.25
N THR A 112 3.86 -33.80 -9.68
CA THR A 112 3.59 -34.23 -11.07
C THR A 112 2.09 -34.28 -11.35
N THR A 113 1.29 -34.82 -10.43
CA THR A 113 -0.18 -34.84 -10.53
C THR A 113 -0.74 -33.42 -10.60
N LYS A 114 -0.20 -32.51 -9.78
CA LYS A 114 -0.58 -31.08 -9.81
C LYS A 114 -0.25 -30.40 -11.14
N LYS A 115 0.85 -30.78 -11.80
CA LYS A 115 1.17 -30.32 -13.17
C LYS A 115 0.17 -30.86 -14.20
N LEU A 116 -0.18 -32.15 -14.11
CA LEU A 116 -1.14 -32.81 -15.01
C LEU A 116 -2.57 -32.27 -14.89
N SER A 117 -3.05 -32.03 -13.66
CA SER A 117 -4.40 -31.51 -13.41
C SER A 117 -4.60 -30.07 -13.92
N GLY A 118 -3.51 -29.37 -14.23
CA GLY A 118 -3.54 -27.96 -14.62
C GLY A 118 -4.01 -27.04 -13.49
N LYS A 119 -4.19 -25.76 -13.82
CA LYS A 119 -4.84 -24.81 -12.91
C LYS A 119 -6.35 -24.93 -13.08
N TYR A 120 -7.03 -25.48 -12.07
CA TYR A 120 -8.49 -25.36 -11.97
C TYR A 120 -8.84 -23.87 -11.88
N SER A 121 -9.39 -23.32 -12.97
CA SER A 121 -9.98 -21.98 -12.96
C SER A 121 -11.45 -22.15 -12.71
N LYS A 122 -11.96 -21.59 -11.61
CA LYS A 122 -13.41 -21.42 -11.45
C LYS A 122 -13.89 -20.50 -12.58
N PRO A 123 -14.97 -20.83 -13.29
CA PRO A 123 -15.60 -19.86 -14.17
C PRO A 123 -16.01 -18.63 -13.34
N GLU A 124 -15.67 -17.43 -13.80
CA GLU A 124 -16.17 -16.21 -13.18
C GLU A 124 -17.69 -16.20 -13.32
N ARG A 125 -18.40 -16.10 -12.20
CA ARG A 125 -19.85 -15.97 -12.21
C ARG A 125 -20.21 -14.53 -12.57
N PRO A 126 -21.22 -14.31 -13.42
CA PRO A 126 -21.73 -12.97 -13.69
C PRO A 126 -22.10 -12.27 -12.38
N VAL A 127 -21.75 -10.99 -12.27
CA VAL A 127 -22.11 -10.15 -11.13
C VAL A 127 -23.60 -9.82 -11.20
N LYS A 128 -24.27 -9.74 -10.06
CA LYS A 128 -25.67 -9.31 -9.96
C LYS A 128 -25.79 -7.80 -9.79
N ASP A 129 -26.84 -7.23 -10.36
CA ASP A 129 -27.27 -5.86 -10.06
C ASP A 129 -27.81 -5.73 -8.62
N LYS A 130 -28.34 -4.57 -8.26
CA LYS A 130 -28.89 -4.31 -6.92
C LYS A 130 -30.16 -5.11 -6.66
N GLU A 131 -30.89 -5.43 -7.71
CA GLU A 131 -32.14 -6.19 -7.73
C GLU A 131 -31.90 -7.71 -7.73
N GLY A 132 -30.65 -8.14 -7.86
CA GLY A 132 -30.23 -9.55 -7.78
C GLY A 132 -30.22 -10.31 -9.12
N LYS A 133 -30.43 -9.62 -10.24
CA LYS A 133 -30.41 -10.20 -11.58
C LYS A 133 -28.97 -10.24 -12.13
N PRO A 134 -28.55 -11.34 -12.80
CA PRO A 134 -27.20 -11.46 -13.33
C PRO A 134 -26.98 -10.52 -14.52
N ILE A 135 -25.89 -9.77 -14.47
CA ILE A 135 -25.42 -8.88 -15.53
C ILE A 135 -24.52 -9.66 -16.47
N THR A 136 -24.94 -9.85 -17.72
CA THR A 136 -24.18 -10.63 -18.72
C THR A 136 -23.12 -9.80 -19.46
N GLU A 137 -23.35 -8.49 -19.61
CA GLU A 137 -22.45 -7.60 -20.34
C GLU A 137 -21.25 -7.13 -19.51
N ILE A 138 -20.04 -7.20 -20.10
CA ILE A 138 -18.78 -6.83 -19.43
C ILE A 138 -18.76 -5.35 -19.00
N HIS A 139 -19.29 -4.45 -19.84
CA HIS A 139 -19.32 -3.02 -19.53
C HIS A 139 -20.24 -2.72 -18.35
N GLN A 140 -21.44 -3.30 -18.34
CA GLN A 140 -22.39 -3.18 -17.23
C GLN A 140 -21.83 -3.77 -15.93
N GLN A 141 -21.12 -4.91 -16.01
CA GLN A 141 -20.43 -5.46 -14.84
C GLN A 141 -19.36 -4.51 -14.29
N ARG A 142 -18.59 -3.83 -15.16
CA ARG A 142 -17.61 -2.81 -14.72
C ARG A 142 -18.30 -1.64 -14.03
N ASN A 143 -19.37 -1.12 -14.60
CA ASN A 143 -20.14 -0.01 -14.01
C ASN A 143 -20.71 -0.42 -12.64
N ARG A 144 -21.22 -1.64 -12.51
CA ARG A 144 -21.67 -2.19 -11.22
C ARG A 144 -20.58 -2.23 -10.16
N TRP A 145 -19.33 -2.54 -10.55
CA TRP A 145 -18.18 -2.47 -9.63
C TRP A 145 -17.83 -1.04 -9.24
N VAL A 146 -17.86 -0.10 -10.19
CA VAL A 146 -17.60 1.33 -9.92
C VAL A 146 -18.59 1.84 -8.88
N GLU A 147 -19.89 1.67 -9.14
CA GLU A 147 -20.97 2.07 -8.24
C GLU A 147 -20.79 1.49 -6.83
N TYR A 148 -20.59 0.17 -6.71
CA TYR A 148 -20.42 -0.48 -5.41
C TYR A 148 -19.24 0.09 -4.61
N PHE A 149 -18.10 0.34 -5.26
CA PHE A 149 -16.92 0.84 -4.57
C PHE A 149 -16.96 2.34 -4.31
N GLU A 150 -17.66 3.10 -5.14
CA GLU A 150 -17.94 4.52 -4.91
C GLU A 150 -18.77 4.70 -3.64
N GLU A 151 -19.86 3.95 -3.50
CA GLU A 151 -20.70 3.93 -2.28
C GLU A 151 -19.90 3.47 -1.04
N LEU A 152 -19.01 2.50 -1.20
CA LEU A 152 -18.26 1.93 -0.07
C LEU A 152 -17.12 2.84 0.43
N LEU A 153 -16.42 3.51 -0.48
CA LEU A 153 -15.19 4.23 -0.17
C LEU A 153 -15.42 5.72 0.12
N ASN A 154 -16.45 6.31 -0.48
CA ASN A 154 -16.75 7.71 -0.28
C ASN A 154 -17.75 7.88 0.87
N ARG A 155 -17.33 8.56 1.94
CA ARG A 155 -18.27 9.07 2.96
C ARG A 155 -18.72 10.46 2.52
N LEU A 156 -20.00 10.75 2.67
CA LEU A 156 -20.49 12.12 2.54
C LEU A 156 -19.77 13.01 3.55
N ALA A 157 -19.36 14.20 3.09
CA ALA A 157 -18.83 15.22 3.99
C ALA A 157 -19.89 15.53 5.07
N PRO A 158 -19.47 15.79 6.33
CA PRO A 158 -20.41 16.27 7.35
C PRO A 158 -21.16 17.50 6.81
N MET A 159 -22.48 17.57 7.01
CA MET A 159 -23.29 18.71 6.53
C MET A 159 -22.81 20.05 7.13
N ASN A 160 -22.18 20.02 8.30
CA ASN A 160 -21.58 21.19 8.93
C ASN A 160 -20.06 20.98 8.94
N PRO A 161 -19.32 21.63 8.03
CA PRO A 161 -17.87 21.74 8.14
C PRO A 161 -17.54 22.39 9.49
N LEU A 162 -16.57 21.86 10.22
CA LEU A 162 -16.05 22.57 11.38
C LEU A 162 -15.31 23.80 10.84
N GLU A 163 -15.83 25.01 11.09
CA GLU A 163 -15.08 26.25 10.86
C GLU A 163 -13.95 26.30 11.89
N ILE A 164 -12.74 25.95 11.46
CA ILE A 164 -11.54 26.15 12.25
C ILE A 164 -11.13 27.60 12.03
N GLU A 165 -11.34 28.46 13.03
CA GLU A 165 -10.81 29.82 13.00
C GLU A 165 -9.29 29.77 12.82
N ALA A 166 -8.78 30.58 11.89
CA ALA A 166 -7.35 30.71 11.66
C ALA A 166 -6.67 31.17 12.96
N ALA A 167 -5.66 30.42 13.43
CA ALA A 167 -4.93 30.79 14.62
C ALA A 167 -4.29 32.17 14.44
N HIS A 168 -4.43 33.05 15.44
CA HIS A 168 -3.85 34.41 15.41
C HIS A 168 -2.31 34.44 15.52
N THR A 169 -1.67 33.28 15.70
CA THR A 169 -0.22 33.17 15.83
C THR A 169 0.24 31.85 15.24
N ASP A 170 1.17 31.92 14.29
CA ASP A 170 1.79 30.74 13.71
C ASP A 170 2.63 30.02 14.77
N LEU A 171 2.41 28.72 14.90
CA LEU A 171 3.23 27.87 15.75
C LEU A 171 4.62 27.73 15.11
N PRO A 172 5.72 27.73 15.90
CA PRO A 172 7.06 27.49 15.39
C PRO A 172 7.21 26.01 15.00
N ILE A 173 6.62 25.64 13.87
CA ILE A 173 6.69 24.30 13.27
C ILE A 173 7.93 24.26 12.39
N ASP A 174 8.66 23.13 12.44
CA ASP A 174 9.74 22.88 11.49
C ASP A 174 9.15 22.75 10.08
N VAL A 175 9.20 23.86 9.32
CA VAL A 175 8.76 23.95 7.92
C VAL A 175 9.89 23.66 6.94
N ASN A 176 11.05 23.23 7.43
CA ASN A 176 12.19 22.95 6.56
C ASN A 176 11.86 21.82 5.56
N PRO A 177 12.36 21.91 4.32
CA PRO A 177 12.15 20.88 3.33
C PRO A 177 12.63 19.49 3.78
N PRO A 178 12.06 18.41 3.20
CA PRO A 178 12.45 17.03 3.48
C PRO A 178 13.96 16.82 3.35
N THR A 179 14.59 16.25 4.38
CA THR A 179 16.01 15.89 4.32
C THR A 179 16.20 14.59 3.52
N THR A 180 17.38 14.44 2.91
CA THR A 180 17.76 13.18 2.24
C THR A 180 17.68 11.98 3.17
N ASP A 181 17.97 12.15 4.47
CA ASP A 181 17.87 11.10 5.47
C ASP A 181 16.45 10.59 5.72
N GLU A 182 15.47 11.50 5.76
CA GLU A 182 14.05 11.13 5.91
C GLU A 182 13.55 10.33 4.70
N ILE A 183 13.94 10.77 3.49
CA ILE A 183 13.59 10.07 2.24
C ILE A 183 14.27 8.70 2.21
N ARG A 184 15.56 8.63 2.57
CA ARG A 184 16.32 7.38 2.67
C ARG A 184 15.68 6.39 3.63
N MET A 185 15.22 6.85 4.80
CA MET A 185 14.49 6.04 5.76
C MET A 185 13.16 5.53 5.19
N ALA A 186 12.41 6.39 4.47
CA ALA A 186 11.16 6.00 3.83
C ALA A 186 11.37 4.89 2.78
N VAL A 187 12.39 5.02 1.94
CA VAL A 187 12.77 4.00 0.94
C VAL A 187 13.17 2.69 1.61
N ARG A 188 13.99 2.74 2.66
CA ARG A 188 14.41 1.54 3.43
C ARG A 188 13.24 0.76 4.02
N GLN A 189 12.22 1.47 4.52
CA GLN A 189 11.03 0.84 5.12
C GLN A 189 10.07 0.20 4.11
N ILE A 190 10.27 0.42 2.81
CA ILE A 190 9.48 -0.26 1.79
C ILE A 190 9.75 -1.76 1.88
N LYS A 191 8.67 -2.52 2.12
CA LYS A 191 8.73 -3.99 2.12
C LYS A 191 8.98 -4.49 0.69
N SER A 192 9.98 -5.35 0.53
CA SER A 192 10.26 -6.09 -0.70
C SER A 192 9.18 -7.16 -0.96
N GLY A 193 9.12 -7.70 -2.18
CA GLY A 193 8.15 -8.69 -2.63
C GLY A 193 6.74 -8.13 -2.80
N LYS A 194 6.59 -6.81 -2.89
CA LYS A 194 5.30 -6.16 -3.16
C LYS A 194 5.07 -6.06 -4.66
N ALA A 195 3.80 -6.17 -5.06
CA ALA A 195 3.42 -5.98 -6.45
C ALA A 195 3.82 -4.57 -6.90
N ALA A 196 4.42 -4.47 -8.08
CA ALA A 196 4.65 -3.19 -8.73
C ALA A 196 3.30 -2.49 -8.94
N GLY A 197 3.31 -1.16 -8.81
CA GLY A 197 2.17 -0.35 -9.24
C GLY A 197 2.02 -0.38 -10.75
N PHE A 198 1.02 0.34 -11.27
CA PHE A 198 0.81 0.53 -12.71
C PHE A 198 2.07 1.04 -13.45
N ASN A 199 2.92 1.78 -12.73
CA ASN A 199 4.16 2.33 -13.24
C ASN A 199 5.35 1.35 -13.31
N ASN A 200 5.16 0.06 -13.01
CA ASN A 200 6.14 -1.04 -13.13
C ASN A 200 7.43 -0.94 -12.29
N ILE A 201 7.79 0.25 -11.78
CA ILE A 201 7.93 0.59 -10.35
C ILE A 201 8.03 -0.55 -9.30
N THR A 202 9.09 -1.36 -9.19
CA THR A 202 9.22 -2.35 -8.09
C THR A 202 9.85 -1.78 -6.81
N ALA A 203 9.59 -2.40 -5.67
CA ALA A 203 10.23 -2.03 -4.40
C ALA A 203 11.74 -2.31 -4.44
N GLU A 204 12.13 -3.36 -5.15
CA GLU A 204 13.51 -3.80 -5.35
C GLU A 204 14.29 -2.78 -6.16
N ALA A 205 13.70 -2.22 -7.22
CA ALA A 205 14.34 -1.19 -8.04
C ALA A 205 14.67 0.08 -7.24
N LEU A 206 13.81 0.50 -6.31
CA LEU A 206 14.10 1.66 -5.45
C LEU A 206 15.08 1.33 -4.31
N LYS A 207 15.29 0.05 -4.01
CA LYS A 207 16.15 -0.41 -2.91
C LYS A 207 17.50 -0.94 -3.38
N SER A 208 17.72 -1.10 -4.69
CA SER A 208 18.96 -1.61 -5.26
C SER A 208 20.11 -0.63 -5.04
N ASP A 209 19.84 0.66 -5.21
CA ASP A 209 20.76 1.75 -4.85
C ASP A 209 19.97 2.82 -4.09
N ILE A 210 20.05 2.75 -2.76
CA ILE A 210 19.30 3.63 -1.87
C ILE A 210 19.81 5.07 -1.99
N GLU A 211 21.11 5.29 -2.17
CA GLU A 211 21.68 6.65 -2.17
C GLU A 211 21.37 7.36 -3.49
N ALA A 212 21.54 6.66 -4.63
CA ALA A 212 21.11 7.20 -5.93
C ALA A 212 19.60 7.43 -5.97
N THR A 213 18.80 6.48 -5.50
CA THR A 213 17.33 6.61 -5.46
C THR A 213 16.90 7.77 -4.56
N THR A 214 17.51 7.94 -3.39
CA THR A 214 17.23 9.05 -2.48
C THR A 214 17.53 10.38 -3.15
N SER A 215 18.67 10.48 -3.84
CA SER A 215 19.06 11.69 -4.56
C SER A 215 18.07 12.04 -5.67
N ILE A 216 17.63 11.03 -6.44
CA ILE A 216 16.63 11.18 -7.51
C ILE A 216 15.27 11.58 -6.93
N LEU A 217 14.85 10.99 -5.81
CA LEU A 217 13.57 11.28 -5.17
C LEU A 217 13.59 12.59 -4.37
N HIS A 218 14.75 13.15 -4.03
CA HIS A 218 14.83 14.39 -3.25
C HIS A 218 14.12 15.56 -3.94
N LEU A 219 14.33 15.74 -5.25
CA LEU A 219 13.69 16.81 -6.02
C LEU A 219 12.14 16.73 -6.00
N PRO A 220 11.51 15.60 -6.36
CA PRO A 220 10.05 15.51 -6.30
C PRO A 220 9.50 15.64 -4.87
N PHE A 221 10.17 15.09 -3.85
CA PHE A 221 9.74 15.28 -2.47
C PHE A 221 9.80 16.75 -2.02
N LYS A 222 10.86 17.47 -2.41
CA LYS A 222 11.00 18.90 -2.16
C LYS A 222 9.90 19.72 -2.83
N LYS A 223 9.62 19.47 -4.12
CA LYS A 223 8.52 20.13 -4.85
C LYS A 223 7.15 19.84 -4.25
N ILE A 224 6.91 18.60 -3.81
CA ILE A 224 5.67 18.25 -3.10
C ILE A 224 5.51 19.07 -1.82
N TRP A 225 6.61 19.30 -1.10
CA TRP A 225 6.60 20.08 0.15
C TRP A 225 6.40 21.58 -0.09
N GLU A 226 7.10 22.16 -1.07
CA GLU A 226 7.10 23.60 -1.31
C GLU A 226 5.94 24.10 -2.18
N GLU A 227 5.53 23.29 -3.17
CA GLU A 227 4.54 23.68 -4.18
C GLU A 227 3.21 22.92 -4.04
N GLU A 228 3.11 21.96 -3.11
CA GLU A 228 1.96 21.05 -2.94
C GLU A 228 1.61 20.22 -4.19
N GLN A 229 2.52 20.17 -5.16
CA GLN A 229 2.35 19.46 -6.42
C GLN A 229 2.80 18.00 -6.28
N VAL A 230 1.84 17.08 -6.19
CA VAL A 230 2.09 15.63 -6.18
C VAL A 230 1.83 15.05 -7.58
N PRO A 231 2.74 14.20 -8.13
CA PRO A 231 2.55 13.60 -9.44
C PRO A 231 1.28 12.75 -9.49
N MET A 232 0.60 12.74 -10.62
CA MET A 232 -0.66 12.02 -10.79
C MET A 232 -0.47 10.51 -10.56
N ASP A 233 0.65 9.95 -11.01
CA ASP A 233 1.10 8.57 -10.76
C ASP A 233 1.16 8.20 -9.26
N TRP A 234 1.36 9.19 -8.38
CA TRP A 234 1.44 9.00 -6.93
C TRP A 234 0.07 9.16 -6.27
N LYS A 235 -0.85 9.89 -6.92
CA LYS A 235 -2.25 10.05 -6.48
C LYS A 235 -3.12 8.89 -6.95
N GLU A 236 -2.84 8.35 -8.13
CA GLU A 236 -3.62 7.29 -8.75
C GLU A 236 -3.52 5.98 -7.97
N ARG A 237 -4.66 5.34 -7.75
CA ARG A 237 -4.75 4.06 -7.05
C ARG A 237 -5.59 3.10 -7.86
N HIS A 238 -5.04 1.94 -8.12
CA HIS A 238 -5.73 0.90 -8.86
C HIS A 238 -6.52 0.01 -7.91
N LEU A 239 -7.83 -0.12 -8.14
CA LEU A 239 -8.68 -0.93 -7.30
C LEU A 239 -8.72 -2.38 -7.79
N VAL A 240 -8.21 -3.29 -6.97
CA VAL A 240 -8.24 -4.73 -7.23
C VAL A 240 -9.29 -5.37 -6.34
N LYS A 241 -10.24 -6.08 -6.96
CA LYS A 241 -11.26 -6.87 -6.26
C LYS A 241 -10.70 -8.24 -5.85
N ILE A 242 -10.86 -8.61 -4.59
CA ILE A 242 -10.46 -9.91 -4.05
C ILE A 242 -11.71 -10.63 -3.54
N PRO A 243 -12.01 -11.85 -4.01
CA PRO A 243 -13.17 -12.60 -3.56
C PRO A 243 -13.02 -13.00 -2.09
N LYS A 244 -14.09 -12.83 -1.31
CA LYS A 244 -14.28 -13.35 0.04
C LYS A 244 -15.11 -14.64 -0.02
N LYS A 245 -15.29 -15.30 1.12
CA LYS A 245 -16.21 -16.42 1.28
C LYS A 245 -17.65 -15.93 1.06
N GLY A 246 -18.42 -16.62 0.21
CA GLY A 246 -19.81 -16.29 -0.10
C GLY A 246 -20.17 -16.54 -1.56
N ASP A 247 -21.33 -16.02 -1.97
CA ASP A 247 -21.76 -16.02 -3.38
C ASP A 247 -20.92 -15.03 -4.19
N ALA A 248 -20.09 -15.54 -5.09
CA ALA A 248 -19.22 -14.75 -5.97
C ALA A 248 -19.98 -13.89 -6.99
N SER A 249 -21.29 -14.05 -7.14
CA SER A 249 -22.11 -13.15 -7.97
C SER A 249 -22.46 -11.83 -7.26
N LYS A 250 -22.29 -11.73 -5.93
CA LYS A 250 -22.62 -10.52 -5.17
C LYS A 250 -21.38 -9.66 -4.90
N CYS A 251 -21.48 -8.35 -5.13
CA CYS A 251 -20.39 -7.40 -4.89
C CYS A 251 -19.91 -7.34 -3.43
N GLU A 252 -20.82 -7.47 -2.45
CA GLU A 252 -20.53 -7.45 -1.00
C GLU A 252 -19.51 -8.52 -0.58
N ASN A 253 -19.49 -9.65 -1.30
CA ASN A 253 -18.56 -10.76 -1.08
C ASN A 253 -17.18 -10.51 -1.70
N TYR A 254 -16.85 -9.26 -2.04
CA TYR A 254 -15.54 -8.86 -2.48
C TYR A 254 -14.93 -7.82 -1.55
N ARG A 255 -13.59 -7.87 -1.45
CA ARG A 255 -12.78 -6.85 -0.80
C ARG A 255 -12.10 -6.03 -1.87
N GLY A 256 -12.28 -4.72 -1.85
CA GLY A 256 -11.45 -3.80 -2.63
C GLY A 256 -10.10 -3.62 -1.95
N ILE A 257 -9.01 -3.81 -2.69
CA ILE A 257 -7.67 -3.41 -2.29
C ILE A 257 -7.17 -2.38 -3.29
N THR A 258 -6.87 -1.17 -2.81
CA THR A 258 -6.24 -0.14 -3.61
C THR A 258 -4.73 -0.34 -3.63
N LEU A 259 -4.19 -0.54 -4.84
CA LEU A 259 -2.75 -0.59 -5.09
C LEU A 259 -2.26 0.82 -5.39
N LEU A 260 -1.39 1.30 -4.52
CA LEU A 260 -0.66 2.56 -4.69
C LEU A 260 0.69 2.27 -5.36
N SER A 261 1.16 3.20 -6.19
CA SER A 261 2.51 3.12 -6.74
C SER A 261 3.56 3.05 -5.62
N ILE A 262 4.70 2.38 -5.89
CA ILE A 262 5.76 2.26 -4.90
C ILE A 262 6.32 3.64 -4.48
N PRO A 263 6.56 4.60 -5.39
CA PRO A 263 6.90 5.98 -5.02
C PRO A 263 5.81 6.67 -4.19
N GLY A 264 4.54 6.56 -4.57
CA GLY A 264 3.43 7.10 -3.76
C GLY A 264 3.36 6.47 -2.36
N LYS A 265 3.76 5.20 -2.23
CA LYS A 265 3.87 4.52 -0.94
C LYS A 265 5.05 5.02 -0.12
N ALA A 266 6.20 5.30 -0.75
CA ALA A 266 7.33 5.95 -0.13
C ALA A 266 6.91 7.33 0.41
N ASN A 267 6.18 8.11 -0.39
CA ASN A 267 5.60 9.39 0.02
C ASN A 267 4.71 9.23 1.25
N ARG A 268 3.78 8.26 1.25
CA ARG A 268 2.93 7.99 2.42
C ARG A 268 3.73 7.58 3.67
N ILE A 269 4.83 6.86 3.51
CA ILE A 269 5.71 6.47 4.63
C ILE A 269 6.45 7.72 5.15
N PHE A 270 6.98 8.53 4.24
CA PHE A 270 7.63 9.81 4.55
C PHE A 270 6.71 10.71 5.39
N TRP A 271 5.47 10.93 4.97
CA TRP A 271 4.52 11.74 5.73
C TRP A 271 4.28 11.24 7.15
N LYS A 272 4.36 9.93 7.40
CA LYS A 272 4.28 9.38 8.77
C LYS A 272 5.50 9.70 9.64
N PHE A 273 6.66 9.97 9.04
CA PHE A 273 7.84 10.43 9.77
C PHE A 273 7.83 11.94 10.01
N SER A 274 7.28 12.69 9.07
CA SER A 274 7.19 14.16 9.15
C SER A 274 6.01 14.63 10.02
N GLU A 275 4.91 13.86 10.09
CA GLU A 275 3.78 14.08 11.01
C GLU A 275 4.25 14.34 12.46
N PRO A 276 5.13 13.52 13.06
CA PRO A 276 5.75 13.77 14.35
C PRO A 276 6.38 15.16 14.55
N LYS A 277 6.95 15.80 13.53
CA LYS A 277 7.54 17.15 13.66
C LYS A 277 6.47 18.22 13.95
N VAL A 278 5.32 18.08 13.29
CA VAL A 278 4.14 18.93 13.54
C VAL A 278 3.59 18.66 14.93
N TYR A 279 3.44 17.38 15.31
CA TYR A 279 2.98 17.01 16.66
C TYR A 279 3.93 17.53 17.74
N VAL A 280 5.24 17.41 17.55
CA VAL A 280 6.26 17.90 18.49
C VAL A 280 6.11 19.40 18.75
N SER A 281 5.99 20.22 17.70
CA SER A 281 5.83 21.67 17.86
C SER A 281 4.49 22.03 18.53
N VAL A 282 3.40 21.38 18.11
CA VAL A 282 2.07 21.55 18.73
C VAL A 282 2.10 21.14 20.20
N LEU A 283 2.75 20.02 20.54
CA LEU A 283 2.89 19.55 21.92
C LEU A 283 3.70 20.54 22.74
N ARG A 284 4.84 21.04 22.25
CA ARG A 284 5.64 22.08 22.94
C ARG A 284 4.86 23.36 23.16
N HIS A 285 4.07 23.80 22.18
CA HIS A 285 3.20 24.95 22.34
C HIS A 285 2.15 24.71 23.44
N ILE A 286 1.50 23.54 23.44
CA ILE A 286 0.55 23.16 24.48
C ILE A 286 1.22 23.12 25.85
N ILE A 287 2.44 22.57 25.96
CA ILE A 287 3.24 22.58 27.20
C ILE A 287 3.47 24.02 27.68
N ASN A 288 3.83 24.94 26.79
CA ASN A 288 4.12 26.33 27.15
C ASN A 288 2.86 27.12 27.56
N GLN A 289 1.70 26.82 26.97
CA GLN A 289 0.42 27.43 27.35
C GLN A 289 -0.31 26.63 28.44
N ILE A 290 0.30 25.57 28.98
CA ILE A 290 -0.40 24.61 29.82
C ILE A 290 -0.97 25.23 31.08
N ASN A 291 -0.42 26.35 31.57
CA ASN A 291 -0.89 27.09 32.74
C ASN A 291 -2.05 28.05 32.45
N LYS A 292 -2.34 28.33 31.17
CA LYS A 292 -3.43 29.21 30.74
C LYS A 292 -4.68 28.44 30.27
N LEU A 293 -4.58 27.11 30.10
CA LEU A 293 -5.72 26.25 29.73
C LEU A 293 -6.83 26.28 30.80
N SER A 294 -8.09 26.25 30.37
CA SER A 294 -9.24 26.05 31.26
C SER A 294 -9.31 24.60 31.75
N CYS A 295 -10.05 24.33 32.84
CA CYS A 295 -10.23 22.97 33.38
C CYS A 295 -10.81 21.99 32.35
N VAL A 296 -11.71 22.45 31.47
CA VAL A 296 -12.35 21.63 30.42
C VAL A 296 -11.33 21.24 29.35
N HIS A 297 -10.55 22.19 28.83
CA HIS A 297 -9.52 21.93 27.82
C HIS A 297 -8.39 21.06 28.40
N PHE A 298 -8.06 21.24 29.67
CA PHE A 298 -7.08 20.43 30.39
C PHE A 298 -7.55 18.95 30.52
N ALA A 299 -8.82 18.72 30.87
CA ALA A 299 -9.38 17.37 30.95
C ALA A 299 -9.46 16.67 29.59
N GLN A 300 -9.79 17.41 28.53
CA GLN A 300 -9.77 16.90 27.16
C GLN A 300 -8.36 16.50 26.71
N LEU A 301 -7.35 17.32 27.04
CA LEU A 301 -5.95 17.06 26.74
C LEU A 301 -5.42 15.80 27.45
N ALA A 302 -5.72 15.64 28.75
CA ALA A 302 -5.34 14.45 29.51
C ALA A 302 -5.94 13.16 28.91
N ARG A 303 -7.23 13.21 28.53
CA ARG A 303 -7.91 12.10 27.86
C ARG A 303 -7.33 11.78 26.49
N ALA A 304 -6.95 12.79 25.71
CA ALA A 304 -6.31 12.62 24.41
C ALA A 304 -4.94 11.93 24.54
N LEU A 305 -4.14 12.34 25.53
CA LEU A 305 -2.83 11.74 25.80
C LEU A 305 -2.92 10.28 26.26
N SER A 306 -3.89 9.95 27.12
CA SER A 306 -4.15 8.57 27.54
C SER A 306 -4.44 7.65 26.34
N LYS A 307 -5.26 8.12 25.38
CA LYS A 307 -5.54 7.40 24.13
C LYS A 307 -4.34 7.31 23.18
N LEU A 308 -3.51 8.35 23.11
CA LEU A 308 -2.33 8.41 22.25
C LEU A 308 -1.28 7.37 22.68
N LYS A 309 -1.00 7.27 23.99
CA LYS A 309 -0.07 6.26 24.54
C LYS A 309 -0.60 4.83 24.38
N CYS A 310 -1.91 4.61 24.52
CA CYS A 310 -2.51 3.27 24.38
C CYS A 310 -2.42 2.69 22.96
N SER A 311 -2.35 3.52 21.92
CA SER A 311 -2.49 3.06 20.53
C SER A 311 -1.17 2.93 19.76
N GLN A 312 -0.12 3.73 20.08
CA GLN A 312 1.04 3.88 19.19
C GLN A 312 2.43 4.07 19.85
N ALA A 313 2.60 3.82 21.16
CA ALA A 313 3.85 4.11 21.88
C ALA A 313 5.15 3.53 21.25
N SER A 314 5.10 2.36 20.61
CA SER A 314 6.26 1.73 19.96
C SER A 314 6.64 2.33 18.60
N LYS A 315 5.78 3.15 17.99
CA LYS A 315 5.95 3.70 16.64
C LYS A 315 6.48 5.13 16.59
N PHE A 316 6.51 5.82 17.73
CA PHE A 316 7.03 7.19 17.83
C PHE A 316 8.56 7.20 17.91
N ASN A 317 9.17 8.21 17.29
CA ASN A 317 10.60 8.50 17.42
C ASN A 317 10.93 8.96 18.85
N GLN A 318 12.22 8.99 19.20
CA GLN A 318 12.65 9.27 20.57
C GLN A 318 12.27 10.68 21.03
N GLU A 319 12.38 11.68 20.14
CA GLU A 319 12.05 13.07 20.44
C GLU A 319 10.57 13.26 20.79
N LEU A 320 9.65 12.74 19.96
CA LEU A 320 8.22 12.80 20.23
C LEU A 320 7.85 12.06 21.52
N ARG A 321 8.52 10.95 21.85
CA ARG A 321 8.33 10.28 23.14
C ARG A 321 8.70 11.19 24.29
N THR A 322 9.87 11.82 24.23
CA THR A 322 10.33 12.77 25.26
C THR A 322 9.36 13.92 25.46
N ASP A 323 8.85 14.53 24.38
CA ASP A 323 7.89 15.65 24.48
C ASP A 323 6.52 15.20 25.01
N ILE A 324 6.05 13.99 24.65
CA ILE A 324 4.85 13.39 25.26
C ILE A 324 5.05 13.15 26.76
N HIS A 325 6.25 12.71 27.18
CA HIS A 325 6.58 12.54 28.60
C HIS A 325 6.63 13.88 29.33
N LEU A 326 7.26 14.90 28.73
CA LEU A 326 7.33 16.24 29.29
C LEU A 326 5.93 16.84 29.48
N LEU A 327 5.04 16.68 28.49
CA LEU A 327 3.65 17.11 28.59
C LEU A 327 2.91 16.36 29.71
N GLY A 328 3.10 15.04 29.84
CA GLY A 328 2.55 14.26 30.95
C GLY A 328 2.99 14.80 32.32
N SER A 329 4.29 15.10 32.47
CA SER A 329 4.85 15.69 33.69
C SER A 329 4.30 17.10 33.97
N SER A 330 4.17 17.95 32.94
CA SER A 330 3.60 19.30 33.09
C SER A 330 2.13 19.27 33.49
N ILE A 331 1.34 18.33 32.96
CA ILE A 331 -0.05 18.09 33.37
C ILE A 331 -0.08 17.70 34.85
N ALA A 332 0.76 16.75 35.27
CA ALA A 332 0.81 16.31 36.66
C ALA A 332 1.18 17.46 37.62
N ILE A 333 2.18 18.26 37.28
CA ILE A 333 2.61 19.42 38.08
C ILE A 333 1.50 20.47 38.20
N ARG A 334 0.80 20.80 37.11
CA ARG A 334 -0.33 21.75 37.15
C ARG A 334 -1.50 21.21 37.98
N PHE A 335 -1.78 19.92 37.86
CA PHE A 335 -2.86 19.29 38.61
C PHE A 335 -2.58 19.27 40.13
N LEU A 336 -1.34 18.98 40.53
CA LEU A 336 -0.93 18.93 41.94
C LEU A 336 -0.76 20.32 42.58
N SER A 337 -0.40 21.34 41.79
CA SER A 337 -0.25 22.73 42.28
C SER A 337 -1.55 23.52 42.26
N GLY A 338 -2.51 23.17 41.41
CA GLY A 338 -3.78 23.87 41.22
C GLY A 338 -4.86 23.47 42.23
N LYS A 339 -4.84 24.06 43.43
CA LYS A 339 -5.87 23.87 44.47
C LYS A 339 -7.30 24.16 43.95
N GLU A 340 -7.45 25.10 43.01
CA GLU A 340 -8.74 25.46 42.38
C GLU A 340 -9.26 24.43 41.35
N ILE A 341 -8.39 23.63 40.73
CA ILE A 341 -8.78 22.64 39.71
C ILE A 341 -9.48 21.46 40.37
N LEU A 342 -8.94 20.98 41.49
CA LEU A 342 -9.54 19.91 42.29
C LEU A 342 -10.86 20.34 42.94
N CYS A 343 -10.97 21.59 43.37
CA CYS A 343 -12.18 22.13 44.01
C CYS A 343 -13.32 22.44 43.02
N SER A 344 -13.06 22.51 41.71
CA SER A 344 -14.06 22.85 40.67
C SER A 344 -14.55 21.65 39.86
N LEU A 345 -14.04 20.44 40.12
CA LEU A 345 -14.38 19.21 39.41
C LEU A 345 -15.26 18.30 40.27
N ASP A 346 -16.26 17.65 39.64
CA ASP A 346 -16.99 16.55 40.25
C ASP A 346 -16.01 15.43 40.65
N LEU A 347 -16.20 14.85 41.84
CA LEU A 347 -15.37 13.80 42.41
C LEU A 347 -15.11 12.64 41.44
N ILE A 348 -16.12 12.23 40.66
CA ILE A 348 -16.00 11.14 39.68
C ILE A 348 -15.06 11.54 38.52
N VAL A 349 -15.11 12.80 38.10
CA VAL A 349 -14.25 13.34 37.03
C VAL A 349 -12.82 13.50 37.55
N ALA A 350 -12.64 13.98 38.78
CA ALA A 350 -11.34 14.10 39.42
C ALA A 350 -10.64 12.74 39.57
N VAL A 351 -11.37 11.70 40.01
CA VAL A 351 -10.83 10.33 40.15
C VAL A 351 -10.46 9.72 38.80
N ARG A 352 -11.28 9.91 37.76
CA ARG A 352 -10.95 9.45 36.40
C ARG A 352 -9.74 10.17 35.82
N LEU A 353 -9.62 11.48 36.06
CA LEU A 353 -8.48 12.27 35.62
C LEU A 353 -7.19 11.83 36.34
N LEU A 354 -7.26 11.58 37.65
CA LEU A 354 -6.16 11.01 38.44
C LEU A 354 -5.71 9.66 37.90
N HIS A 355 -6.65 8.78 37.54
CA HIS A 355 -6.34 7.49 36.93
C HIS A 355 -5.67 7.65 35.55
N ASP A 356 -6.18 8.55 34.70
CA ASP A 356 -5.59 8.83 33.38
C ASP A 356 -4.18 9.46 33.49
N ILE A 357 -3.95 10.33 34.48
CA ILE A 357 -2.65 10.94 34.77
C ILE A 357 -1.67 9.90 35.32
N HIS A 358 -2.09 9.08 36.30
CA HIS A 358 -1.31 7.97 36.82
C HIS A 358 -0.87 7.04 35.69
N TRP A 359 -1.81 6.58 34.86
CA TRP A 359 -1.50 5.74 33.72
C TRP A 359 -0.55 6.42 32.72
N ALA A 360 -0.67 7.73 32.52
CA ALA A 360 0.24 8.49 31.67
C ALA A 360 1.67 8.57 32.25
N LEU A 361 1.85 8.50 33.57
CA LEU A 361 3.15 8.61 34.26
C LEU A 361 3.82 7.25 34.52
N SER A 362 3.09 6.15 34.68
CA SER A 362 3.62 4.88 35.21
C SER A 362 4.48 4.04 34.24
N TYR A 363 4.83 4.53 33.05
CA TYR A 363 5.79 3.85 32.16
C TYR A 363 7.24 4.36 32.40
N ASN A 364 7.82 3.90 33.52
CA ASN A 364 9.23 3.91 33.98
C ASN A 364 9.76 5.13 34.81
N PRO A 365 10.78 4.95 35.67
CA PRO A 365 10.67 4.61 37.09
C PRO A 365 11.05 5.82 37.96
N GLY A 366 10.07 6.63 38.30
CA GLY A 366 10.19 7.69 39.32
C GLY A 366 9.01 7.65 40.28
N VAL A 367 8.46 6.45 40.50
CA VAL A 367 7.21 6.18 41.21
C VAL A 367 7.43 6.26 42.72
N ILE A 368 7.75 7.44 43.22
CA ILE A 368 7.86 7.69 44.67
C ILE A 368 6.96 8.86 45.09
N LEU A 369 6.75 9.86 44.22
CA LEU A 369 5.95 11.03 44.58
C LEU A 369 4.44 10.81 44.42
N PHE A 370 4.00 10.16 43.33
CA PHE A 370 2.57 10.00 43.04
C PHE A 370 1.91 8.91 43.89
N ASP A 371 2.56 7.77 44.10
CA ASP A 371 2.03 6.71 44.97
C ASP A 371 1.82 7.23 46.40
N SER A 372 2.71 8.11 46.89
CA SER A 372 2.57 8.76 48.20
C SER A 372 1.37 9.72 48.25
N ILE A 373 1.08 10.44 47.16
CA ILE A 373 -0.08 11.36 47.08
C ILE A 373 -1.39 10.58 46.85
N TYR A 374 -1.37 9.51 46.05
CA TYR A 374 -2.52 8.65 45.78
C TYR A 374 -2.92 7.87 47.02
N TYR A 375 -1.97 7.29 47.77
CA TYR A 375 -2.25 6.64 49.06
C TYR A 375 -2.82 7.63 50.08
N ASN A 376 -2.27 8.86 50.15
CA ASN A 376 -2.76 9.88 51.10
C ASN A 376 -4.15 10.42 50.75
N LEU A 377 -4.53 10.47 49.47
CA LEU A 377 -5.85 10.94 49.02
C LEU A 377 -6.93 9.84 49.04
N THR A 378 -6.55 8.56 48.90
CA THR A 378 -7.50 7.43 48.91
C THR A 378 -7.80 6.89 50.30
N LEU A 379 -6.91 7.12 51.29
CA LEU A 379 -7.13 6.66 52.68
C LEU A 379 -7.60 7.74 53.66
N ASN A 380 -7.59 9.03 53.31
CA ASN A 380 -8.05 10.12 54.20
C ASN A 380 -9.45 10.67 53.90
N HIS A 381 -10.29 9.93 53.18
CA HIS A 381 -11.74 10.16 53.18
C HIS A 381 -12.48 8.94 53.76
N VAL A 382 -12.18 8.68 55.04
CA VAL A 382 -13.16 8.16 56.01
C VAL A 382 -13.08 9.06 57.25
N GLN A 383 -13.56 10.30 57.09
CA GLN A 383 -14.54 10.99 57.93
C GLN A 383 -14.73 12.42 57.46
#